data_AF-A0A3B9BWC5-F1
#
_entry.id   AF-A0A3B9BWC5-F1
#
_cell.length_a   1.000
_cell.length_b   1.000
_cell.length_c   1.000
_cell.angle_alpha   90.00
_cell.angle_beta   90.00
_cell.angle_gamma   90.00
#
_symmetry.space_group_name_H-M   'P 1'
#
loop_
_entity.id
_entity.type
_entity.pdbx_description
1 polymer ?
#
loop_
_entity_poly.entity_id
_entity_poly.type
_entity_poly.pdbx_seq_one_letter_code
_entity_poly.pdbx_strand_id
1 'polypeptide(L)'
;PINGGARPALRLGLRSEAVLDHIRWLNSRFLDVLENGLAEGFALLPLAVTGLIGGDDCHGRTPVAGAALVAELIDRTPGGITDPDVLDFMHNSPSLFLNLWMAATKCMMKSAEGIKGSSFITAAGGNGREVGIQVAGLPGRWFTVPAKPPVGTFDVDLPTDRSMGAIGDS
;
A
#
# COMPACT_ATOMS: atom_id res chain seq x y z
N PRO A 1 5.26 -5.65 1.71
CA PRO A 1 4.28 -6.47 2.45
C PRO A 1 2.90 -6.32 1.81
N ILE A 2 2.11 -7.39 1.75
CA ILE A 2 0.73 -7.38 1.27
C ILE A 2 -0.14 -6.68 2.32
N ASN A 3 -1.12 -5.88 1.89
CA ASN A 3 -2.02 -5.20 2.81
C ASN A 3 -2.98 -6.21 3.48
N GLY A 4 -3.19 -6.09 4.79
CA GLY A 4 -4.18 -6.91 5.51
C GLY A 4 -5.64 -6.50 5.32
N GLY A 5 -5.94 -5.54 4.45
CA GLY A 5 -7.30 -5.08 4.21
C GLY A 5 -7.96 -4.54 5.47
N ALA A 6 -9.25 -4.86 5.62
CA ALA A 6 -10.09 -4.48 6.76
C ALA A 6 -10.05 -5.49 7.94
N ARG A 7 -9.39 -6.64 7.78
CA ARG A 7 -9.19 -7.63 8.84
C ARG A 7 -8.21 -7.09 9.90
N PRO A 8 -8.14 -7.67 11.12
CA PRO A 8 -7.16 -7.28 12.14
C PRO A 8 -5.74 -7.24 11.56
N ALA A 9 -5.06 -6.09 11.71
CA ALA A 9 -3.82 -5.83 11.00
C ALA A 9 -2.70 -5.32 11.92
N LEU A 10 -1.53 -5.95 11.81
CA LEU A 10 -0.32 -5.57 12.56
C LEU A 10 0.13 -4.13 12.29
N ARG A 11 -0.11 -3.61 11.08
CA ARG A 11 0.26 -2.24 10.69
C ARG A 11 -0.38 -1.14 11.56
N LEU A 12 -1.45 -1.49 12.28
CA LEU A 12 -2.13 -0.59 13.23
C LEU A 12 -1.64 -0.77 14.67
N GLY A 13 -0.57 -1.55 14.90
CA GLY A 13 -0.04 -1.85 16.23
C GLY A 13 -0.85 -2.88 17.03
N LEU A 14 -1.81 -3.57 16.39
CA LEU A 14 -2.64 -4.57 17.05
C LEU A 14 -1.84 -5.86 17.33
N ARG A 15 -1.90 -6.33 18.58
CA ARG A 15 -1.27 -7.58 19.04
C ARG A 15 -2.34 -8.53 19.58
N SER A 16 -2.75 -9.50 18.78
CA SER A 16 -3.71 -10.54 19.16
C SER A 16 -3.50 -11.81 18.33
N GLU A 17 -4.04 -12.94 18.79
CA GLU A 17 -4.04 -14.19 18.00
C GLU A 17 -4.73 -14.00 16.65
N ALA A 18 -5.81 -13.23 16.59
CA ALA A 18 -6.49 -12.93 15.33
C ALA A 18 -5.57 -12.22 14.30
N VAL A 19 -4.65 -11.36 14.76
CA VAL A 19 -3.64 -10.74 13.88
C VAL A 19 -2.62 -11.77 13.40
N LEU A 20 -2.17 -12.68 14.28
CA LEU A 20 -1.23 -13.74 13.93
C LEU A 20 -1.83 -14.72 12.92
N ASP A 21 -3.06 -15.15 13.14
CA ASP A 21 -3.79 -16.05 12.24
C ASP A 21 -4.00 -15.42 10.88
N HIS A 22 -4.32 -14.14 10.84
CA HIS A 22 -4.47 -13.42 9.59
C HIS A 22 -3.13 -13.27 8.84
N ILE A 23 -2.02 -12.99 9.53
CA ILE A 23 -0.68 -13.00 8.91
C ILE A 23 -0.35 -14.39 8.36
N ARG A 24 -0.64 -15.47 9.09
CA ARG A 24 -0.43 -16.85 8.61
C ARG A 24 -1.25 -17.12 7.35
N TRP A 25 -2.52 -16.71 7.34
CA TRP A 25 -3.39 -16.86 6.18
C TRP A 25 -2.88 -16.09 4.95
N LEU A 26 -2.42 -14.84 5.15
CA LEU A 26 -1.82 -14.02 4.09
C LEU A 26 -0.56 -14.65 3.46
N ASN A 27 0.23 -15.37 4.27
CA ASN A 27 1.49 -15.99 3.85
C ASN A 27 1.36 -17.50 3.57
N SER A 28 0.14 -18.02 3.43
CA SER A 28 -0.12 -19.40 3.01
C SER A 28 -1.21 -19.40 1.94
N ARG A 29 -2.46 -19.61 2.32
CA ARG A 29 -3.61 -19.75 1.41
C ARG A 29 -3.76 -18.57 0.44
N PHE A 30 -3.59 -17.34 0.91
CA PHE A 30 -3.66 -16.17 0.04
C PHE A 30 -2.46 -16.05 -0.90
N LEU A 31 -1.26 -16.39 -0.41
CA LEU A 31 -0.04 -16.39 -1.20
C LEU A 31 -0.15 -17.39 -2.36
N ASP A 32 -0.65 -18.60 -2.11
CA ASP A 32 -0.82 -19.63 -3.14
C ASP A 32 -1.70 -19.12 -4.30
N VAL A 33 -2.78 -18.38 -4.00
CA VAL A 33 -3.64 -17.77 -5.02
C VAL A 33 -2.90 -16.68 -5.78
N LEU A 34 -2.17 -15.82 -5.09
CA LEU A 34 -1.39 -14.77 -5.74
C LEU A 34 -0.29 -15.34 -6.64
N GLU A 35 0.44 -16.37 -6.21
CA GLU A 35 1.51 -16.99 -7.01
C GLU A 35 0.97 -17.56 -8.32
N ASN A 36 -0.21 -18.19 -8.28
CA ASN A 36 -0.87 -18.72 -9.48
C ASN A 36 -1.32 -17.62 -10.46
N GLY A 37 -1.81 -16.48 -9.97
CA GLY A 37 -2.26 -15.36 -10.81
C GLY A 37 -1.14 -14.43 -11.25
N LEU A 38 -0.04 -14.35 -10.49
CA LEU A 38 1.08 -13.48 -10.80
C LEU A 38 1.98 -14.05 -11.89
N ALA A 39 2.25 -15.36 -11.93
CA ALA A 39 3.15 -15.97 -12.92
C ALA A 39 4.45 -15.14 -13.11
N GLU A 40 4.71 -14.62 -14.32
CA GLU A 40 5.85 -13.74 -14.65
C GLU A 40 5.72 -12.27 -14.19
N GLY A 41 4.58 -11.91 -13.61
CA GLY A 41 4.19 -10.57 -13.20
C GLY A 41 3.36 -9.84 -14.26
N PHE A 42 2.65 -8.79 -13.85
CA PHE A 42 1.91 -7.89 -14.74
C PHE A 42 2.15 -6.42 -14.38
N ALA A 43 1.87 -5.53 -15.34
CA ALA A 43 2.12 -4.11 -15.18
C ALA A 43 1.08 -3.46 -14.24
N LEU A 44 1.55 -2.77 -13.20
CA LEU A 44 0.68 -2.06 -12.26
C LEU A 44 0.26 -0.65 -12.75
N LEU A 45 1.05 -0.03 -13.63
CA LEU A 45 0.77 1.31 -14.13
C LEU A 45 -0.56 1.40 -14.90
N PRO A 46 -0.92 0.47 -15.80
CA PRO A 46 -2.25 0.47 -16.44
C PRO A 46 -3.41 0.40 -15.44
N LEU A 47 -3.26 -0.38 -14.36
CA LEU A 47 -4.28 -0.48 -13.32
C LEU A 47 -4.44 0.84 -12.56
N ALA A 48 -3.33 1.52 -12.25
CA ALA A 48 -3.35 2.85 -11.66
C ALA A 48 -4.01 3.89 -12.58
N VAL A 49 -3.73 3.84 -13.89
CA VAL A 49 -4.38 4.72 -14.89
C VAL A 49 -5.88 4.49 -14.91
N THR A 50 -6.33 3.24 -14.94
CA THR A 50 -7.77 2.90 -14.83
C THR A 50 -8.38 3.45 -13.55
N GLY A 51 -7.67 3.32 -12.42
CA GLY A 51 -8.07 3.89 -11.14
C GLY A 51 -8.27 5.41 -11.22
N LEU A 52 -7.25 6.14 -11.67
CA LEU A 52 -7.27 7.61 -11.77
C LEU A 52 -8.39 8.10 -12.69
N ILE A 53 -8.62 7.45 -13.84
CA ILE A 53 -9.74 7.77 -14.74
C ILE A 53 -11.09 7.52 -14.05
N GLY A 54 -11.18 6.48 -13.23
CA GLY A 54 -12.36 6.15 -12.44
C GLY A 54 -12.53 6.97 -11.14
N GLY A 55 -11.64 7.92 -10.87
CA GLY A 55 -11.71 8.82 -9.72
C GLY A 55 -11.04 8.32 -8.43
N ASP A 56 -10.20 7.29 -8.51
CA ASP A 56 -9.28 6.94 -7.42
C ASP A 56 -8.18 8.00 -7.30
N ASP A 57 -7.63 8.16 -6.09
CA ASP A 57 -6.38 8.90 -5.86
C ASP A 57 -5.16 7.96 -5.75
N CYS A 58 -5.40 6.65 -5.81
CA CYS A 58 -4.43 5.58 -5.62
C CYS A 58 -3.71 5.57 -4.25
N HIS A 59 -4.20 6.34 -3.29
CA HIS A 59 -3.70 6.44 -1.92
C HIS A 59 -4.80 6.16 -0.88
N GLY A 60 -5.63 7.15 -0.58
CA GLY A 60 -6.75 7.02 0.35
C GLY A 60 -7.98 6.33 -0.25
N ARG A 61 -8.07 6.31 -1.58
CA ARG A 61 -9.17 5.74 -2.36
C ARG A 61 -8.64 4.95 -3.55
N THR A 62 -8.88 3.64 -3.51
CA THR A 62 -8.41 2.64 -4.51
C THR A 62 -9.47 1.62 -4.99
N PRO A 63 -10.80 1.82 -4.88
CA PRO A 63 -11.77 0.78 -5.27
C PRO A 63 -11.72 0.43 -6.77
N VAL A 64 -11.46 1.38 -7.67
CA VAL A 64 -11.45 1.11 -9.12
C VAL A 64 -10.20 0.34 -9.53
N ALA A 65 -9.03 0.79 -9.09
CA ALA A 65 -7.77 0.08 -9.33
C ALA A 65 -7.73 -1.27 -8.61
N GLY A 66 -8.33 -1.36 -7.42
CA GLY A 66 -8.51 -2.60 -6.68
C GLY A 66 -9.35 -3.61 -7.47
N ALA A 67 -10.50 -3.20 -8.01
CA ALA A 67 -11.32 -4.08 -8.85
C ALA A 67 -10.57 -4.53 -10.12
N ALA A 68 -9.82 -3.62 -10.75
CA ALA A 68 -9.00 -3.95 -11.92
C ALA A 68 -7.89 -4.97 -11.59
N LEU A 69 -7.23 -4.82 -10.43
CA LEU A 69 -6.26 -5.80 -9.93
C LEU A 69 -6.89 -7.18 -9.72
N VAL A 70 -8.08 -7.25 -9.14
CA VAL A 70 -8.76 -8.52 -8.91
C VAL A 70 -9.17 -9.19 -10.22
N ALA A 71 -9.70 -8.41 -11.17
CA ALA A 71 -10.03 -8.91 -12.49
C ALA A 71 -8.82 -9.49 -13.22
N GLU A 72 -7.68 -8.78 -13.17
CA GLU A 72 -6.40 -9.24 -13.74
C GLU A 72 -5.94 -10.56 -13.09
N LEU A 73 -5.99 -10.66 -11.76
CA LEU A 73 -5.60 -11.88 -11.04
C LEU A 73 -6.50 -13.07 -11.38
N ILE A 74 -7.82 -12.85 -11.50
CA ILE A 74 -8.77 -13.90 -11.88
C ILE A 74 -8.49 -14.40 -13.29
N ASP A 75 -8.31 -13.49 -14.25
CA ASP A 75 -8.07 -13.84 -15.66
C ASP A 75 -6.77 -14.62 -15.85
N ARG A 76 -5.72 -14.24 -15.13
CA ARG A 76 -4.39 -14.88 -15.23
C ARG A 76 -4.26 -16.16 -14.42
N THR A 77 -5.12 -16.41 -13.43
CA THR A 77 -5.10 -17.65 -12.65
C THR A 77 -5.70 -18.79 -13.48
N PRO A 78 -4.96 -19.90 -13.74
CA PRO A 78 -5.52 -21.04 -14.46
C PRO A 78 -6.75 -21.62 -13.76
N GLY A 79 -7.89 -21.64 -14.46
CA GLY A 79 -9.17 -22.08 -13.88
C GLY A 79 -9.86 -21.03 -13.01
N GLY A 80 -9.31 -19.82 -12.92
CA GLY A 80 -9.80 -18.72 -12.11
C GLY A 80 -9.53 -18.88 -10.62
N ILE A 81 -9.86 -17.84 -9.86
CA ILE A 81 -9.85 -17.90 -8.39
C ILE A 81 -11.23 -18.39 -7.94
N THR A 82 -11.28 -19.60 -7.38
CA THR A 82 -12.54 -20.24 -6.95
C THR A 82 -12.75 -20.19 -5.43
N ASP A 83 -11.74 -19.74 -4.69
CA ASP A 83 -11.79 -19.66 -3.23
C ASP A 83 -12.63 -18.45 -2.78
N PRO A 84 -13.81 -18.67 -2.17
CA PRO A 84 -14.71 -17.57 -1.81
C PRO A 84 -14.15 -16.67 -0.71
N ASP A 85 -13.34 -17.19 0.21
CA ASP A 85 -12.73 -16.41 1.30
C ASP A 85 -11.66 -15.46 0.74
N VAL A 86 -10.90 -15.92 -0.26
CA VAL A 86 -9.90 -15.10 -0.95
C VAL A 86 -10.55 -14.03 -1.81
N LEU A 87 -11.59 -14.38 -2.59
CA LEU A 87 -12.34 -13.42 -3.39
C LEU A 87 -12.98 -12.34 -2.53
N ASP A 88 -13.65 -12.74 -1.45
CA ASP A 88 -14.26 -11.80 -0.49
C ASP A 88 -13.21 -10.86 0.11
N PHE A 89 -12.06 -11.40 0.51
CA PHE A 89 -10.96 -10.59 1.00
C PHE A 89 -10.48 -9.59 -0.04
N MET A 90 -10.25 -10.01 -1.29
CA MET A 90 -9.75 -9.15 -2.35
C MET A 90 -10.74 -8.01 -2.67
N HIS A 91 -12.03 -8.30 -2.76
CA HIS A 91 -13.06 -7.30 -3.07
C HIS A 91 -13.30 -6.31 -1.94
N ASN A 92 -13.13 -6.74 -0.67
CA ASN A 92 -13.37 -5.90 0.50
C ASN A 92 -12.09 -5.28 1.09
N SER A 93 -10.95 -5.39 0.39
CA SER A 93 -9.66 -4.85 0.82
C SER A 93 -9.13 -3.82 -0.17
N PRO A 94 -9.73 -2.62 -0.26
CA PRO A 94 -9.31 -1.60 -1.24
C PRO A 94 -7.83 -1.25 -1.11
N SER A 95 -7.28 -1.23 0.11
CA SER A 95 -5.85 -0.96 0.34
C SER A 95 -4.90 -2.06 -0.15
N LEU A 96 -5.39 -3.18 -0.71
CA LEU A 96 -4.55 -4.19 -1.35
C LEU A 96 -3.77 -3.58 -2.53
N PHE A 97 -4.45 -2.82 -3.39
CA PHE A 97 -3.80 -2.14 -4.52
C PHE A 97 -2.79 -1.08 -4.05
N LEU A 98 -3.11 -0.33 -2.98
CA LEU A 98 -2.24 0.70 -2.41
C LEU A 98 -0.82 0.18 -2.15
N ASN A 99 -0.67 -0.96 -1.47
CA ASN A 99 0.66 -1.50 -1.14
C ASN A 99 1.47 -1.88 -2.37
N LEU A 100 0.82 -2.40 -3.42
CA LEU A 100 1.47 -2.69 -4.69
C LEU A 100 1.84 -1.40 -5.42
N TRP A 101 0.96 -0.41 -5.39
CA TRP A 101 1.21 0.89 -5.99
C TRP A 101 2.36 1.64 -5.33
N MET A 102 2.44 1.65 -3.99
CA MET A 102 3.59 2.19 -3.24
C MET A 102 4.92 1.53 -3.66
N ALA A 103 4.91 0.21 -3.88
CA ALA A 103 6.10 -0.50 -4.35
C ALA A 103 6.47 -0.09 -5.79
N ALA A 104 5.47 0.00 -6.68
CA ALA A 104 5.67 0.45 -8.05
C ALA A 104 6.21 1.88 -8.12
N THR A 105 5.63 2.81 -7.35
CA THR A 105 6.08 4.20 -7.29
C THR A 105 7.49 4.27 -6.73
N LYS A 106 7.83 3.53 -5.67
CA LYS A 106 9.22 3.50 -5.18
C LYS A 106 10.18 2.97 -6.25
N CYS A 107 9.83 1.91 -6.97
CA CYS A 107 10.66 1.41 -8.07
C CYS A 107 10.90 2.48 -9.16
N MET A 108 9.85 3.21 -9.55
CA MET A 108 9.96 4.32 -10.51
C MET A 108 10.83 5.46 -9.97
N MET A 109 10.63 5.87 -8.71
CA MET A 109 11.39 6.96 -8.08
C MET A 109 12.87 6.60 -7.92
N LYS A 110 13.20 5.33 -7.67
CA LYS A 110 14.59 4.85 -7.59
C LYS A 110 15.35 5.05 -8.90
N SER A 111 14.69 5.05 -10.05
CA SER A 111 15.35 5.31 -11.33
C SER A 111 15.90 6.74 -11.46
N ALA A 112 15.45 7.67 -10.62
CA ALA A 112 15.97 9.04 -10.56
C ALA A 112 17.11 9.22 -9.53
N GLU A 113 17.40 8.23 -8.69
CA GLU A 113 18.45 8.34 -7.66
C GLU A 113 19.86 8.37 -8.28
N GLY A 114 20.75 9.18 -7.70
CA GLY A 114 22.15 9.31 -8.14
C GLY A 114 22.40 10.36 -9.23
N ILE A 115 21.36 11.04 -9.74
CA ILE A 115 21.52 12.12 -10.71
C ILE A 115 22.16 13.33 -10.04
N LYS A 116 23.44 13.58 -10.33
CA LYS A 116 24.23 14.66 -9.73
C LYS A 116 23.56 16.02 -9.92
N GLY A 117 23.35 16.74 -8.82
CA GLY A 117 22.75 18.07 -8.81
C GLY A 117 21.21 18.09 -8.91
N SER A 118 20.55 16.93 -8.99
CA SER A 118 19.08 16.86 -9.01
C SER A 118 18.49 17.08 -7.61
N SER A 119 17.51 17.99 -7.53
CA SER A 119 16.69 18.25 -6.34
C SER A 119 15.38 17.46 -6.31
N PHE A 120 15.16 16.56 -7.27
CA PHE A 120 13.95 15.74 -7.35
C PHE A 120 13.80 14.84 -6.12
N ILE A 121 12.62 14.78 -5.52
CA ILE A 121 12.34 13.95 -4.34
C ILE A 121 12.11 12.50 -4.77
N THR A 122 12.87 11.57 -4.19
CA THR A 122 12.81 10.13 -4.53
C THR A 122 12.28 9.25 -3.40
N ALA A 123 12.08 9.83 -2.22
CA ALA A 123 11.43 9.19 -1.08
C ALA A 123 10.82 10.26 -0.16
N ALA A 124 9.67 9.93 0.43
CA ALA A 124 9.07 10.64 1.54
C ALA A 124 8.44 9.61 2.48
N GLY A 125 8.42 9.87 3.78
CA GLY A 125 7.80 8.97 4.75
C GLY A 125 7.90 9.47 6.18
N GLY A 126 7.19 8.81 7.09
CA GLY A 126 7.15 9.15 8.51
C GLY A 126 7.11 7.91 9.40
N ASN A 127 7.70 8.01 10.59
CA ASN A 127 7.76 6.92 11.58
C ASN A 127 7.03 7.26 12.89
N GLY A 128 6.22 8.33 12.89
CA GLY A 128 5.50 8.82 14.07
C GLY A 128 6.31 9.73 14.98
N ARG A 129 7.64 9.75 14.85
CA ARG A 129 8.54 10.69 15.54
C ARG A 129 9.12 11.74 14.59
N GLU A 130 9.52 11.31 13.40
CA GLU A 130 10.07 12.15 12.35
C GLU A 130 9.37 11.86 11.02
N VAL A 131 9.29 12.90 10.20
CA VAL A 131 9.02 12.78 8.76
C VAL A 131 10.27 13.22 8.03
N GLY A 132 10.51 12.66 6.85
CA GLY A 132 11.65 13.06 6.05
C GLY A 132 11.49 12.80 4.57
N ILE A 133 12.44 13.36 3.82
CA ILE A 133 12.57 13.18 2.39
C ILE A 133 14.00 12.76 2.01
N GLN A 134 14.14 12.15 0.84
CA GLN A 134 15.40 12.03 0.12
C GLN A 134 15.29 12.70 -1.24
N VAL A 135 16.42 13.22 -1.73
CA VAL A 135 16.53 13.80 -3.06
C VAL A 135 17.52 13.03 -3.93
N ALA A 136 17.25 13.00 -5.22
CA ALA A 136 17.98 12.27 -6.25
C ALA A 136 19.51 12.50 -6.20
N GLY A 137 19.95 13.75 -6.03
CA GLY A 137 21.38 14.09 -6.02
C GLY A 137 22.15 13.66 -4.77
N LEU A 138 21.47 13.18 -3.73
CA LEU A 138 22.06 12.78 -2.45
C LEU A 138 21.42 11.45 -1.97
N PRO A 139 21.58 10.34 -2.71
CA PRO A 139 20.91 9.08 -2.41
C PRO A 139 21.29 8.57 -1.01
N GLY A 140 20.30 8.10 -0.25
CA GLY A 140 20.48 7.60 1.11
C GLY A 140 20.57 8.68 2.19
N ARG A 141 20.70 9.97 1.84
CA ARG A 141 20.68 11.07 2.82
C ARG A 141 19.25 11.51 3.11
N TRP A 142 18.84 11.35 4.36
CA TRP A 142 17.56 11.86 4.86
C TRP A 142 17.67 13.31 5.34
N PHE A 143 16.64 14.09 5.02
CA PHE A 143 16.37 15.39 5.61
C PHE A 143 15.09 15.27 6.41
N THR A 144 15.18 15.38 7.74
CA THR A 144 14.06 15.11 8.65
C THR A 144 13.64 16.33 9.45
N VAL A 145 12.38 16.32 9.87
CA VAL A 145 11.81 17.23 10.87
C VAL A 145 10.92 16.41 11.83
N PRO A 146 10.62 16.93 13.03
CA PRO A 146 9.66 16.27 13.93
C PRO A 146 8.31 16.04 13.24
N ALA A 147 7.79 14.82 13.33
CA ALA A 147 6.48 14.46 12.81
C ALA A 147 5.40 15.15 13.62
N LYS A 148 4.46 15.81 12.93
CA LYS A 148 3.28 16.41 13.55
C LYS A 148 2.05 15.55 13.24
N PRO A 149 1.05 15.52 14.14
CA PRO A 149 -0.19 14.83 13.83
C PRO A 149 -0.90 15.43 12.62
N PRO A 150 -1.43 14.60 11.70
CA PRO A 150 -2.32 15.08 10.64
C PRO A 150 -3.56 15.75 11.24
N VAL A 151 -4.00 16.85 10.63
CA VAL A 151 -5.21 17.57 11.03
C VAL A 151 -6.28 17.31 9.97
N GLY A 152 -7.42 16.80 10.39
CA GLY A 152 -8.55 16.48 9.51
C GLY A 152 -9.86 16.42 10.27
N THR A 153 -10.95 16.32 9.53
CA THR A 153 -12.31 16.16 10.07
C THR A 153 -12.61 14.68 10.30
N PHE A 154 -13.29 14.38 11.41
CA PHE A 154 -13.78 13.04 11.74
C PHE A 154 -15.30 13.09 11.91
N ASP A 155 -15.99 12.00 11.58
CA ASP A 155 -17.43 11.86 11.80
C ASP A 155 -17.79 11.57 13.27
N VAL A 156 -16.77 11.45 14.13
CA VAL A 156 -16.88 11.17 15.56
C VAL A 156 -15.92 12.06 16.34
N ASP A 157 -16.30 12.42 17.56
CA ASP A 157 -15.42 13.14 18.47
C ASP A 157 -14.30 12.23 18.98
N LEU A 158 -13.07 12.54 18.57
CA LEU A 158 -11.87 11.84 19.03
C LEU A 158 -11.04 12.77 19.94
N PRO A 159 -10.52 12.26 21.07
CA PRO A 159 -9.68 13.06 21.94
C PRO A 159 -8.33 13.34 21.25
N THR A 160 -7.93 14.61 21.27
CA THR A 160 -6.77 15.13 20.52
C THR A 160 -5.43 14.65 21.05
N ASP A 161 -5.37 14.27 22.33
CA ASP A 161 -4.19 13.71 23.01
C ASP A 161 -3.82 12.30 22.54
N ARG A 162 -4.72 11.62 21.81
CA ARG A 162 -4.45 10.32 21.17
C ARG A 162 -3.80 10.44 19.80
N SER A 163 -3.63 11.65 19.28
CA SER A 163 -3.06 11.86 17.95
C SER A 163 -1.56 11.53 17.94
N MET A 164 -1.12 10.80 16.91
CA MET A 164 0.30 10.49 16.68
C MET A 164 0.83 11.30 15.51
N GLY A 165 2.14 11.54 15.48
CA GLY A 165 2.79 12.09 14.30
C GLY A 165 2.54 11.22 13.06
N ALA A 166 2.70 11.78 11.86
CA ALA A 166 2.54 11.03 10.62
C ALA A 166 3.39 9.74 10.59
N ILE A 167 2.75 8.62 10.26
CA ILE A 167 3.35 7.27 10.18
C ILE A 167 2.99 6.66 8.82
N GLY A 168 3.99 6.16 8.11
CA GLY A 168 3.83 5.45 6.85
C GLY A 168 4.74 5.97 5.76
N ASP A 169 4.88 5.14 4.74
CA ASP A 169 5.68 5.41 3.53
C ASP A 169 4.78 5.62 2.30
N SER A 170 3.47 5.72 2.54
CA SER A 170 2.40 5.82 1.54
C SER A 170 2.23 7.23 1.02
#